data_AF-A0A6H5GDE0-F1
#
_entry.id   AF-A0A6H5GDE0-F1
#
_cell.length_a   1.000
_cell.length_b   1.000
_cell.length_c   1.000
_cell.angle_alpha   90.00
_cell.angle_beta   90.00
_cell.angle_gamma   90.00
#
_symmetry.space_group_name_H-M   'P 1'
#
loop_
_entity.id
_entity.type
_entity.pdbx_description
1 polymer ?
#
loop_
_entity_poly.entity_id
_entity_poly.type
_entity_poly.pdbx_seq_one_letter_code
_entity_poly.pdbx_strand_id
1 'polypeptide(L)'
;MAPEVLEGAINFSRDAFLRIDMYAFGLVLWELASRCTAVETPSEYQLPFEEEVGLHPTLEDMQESVVHKKQRPVLRNSWKSHPGLVVLCDTMEECWDHDAEARLSAPCVMERIASQARLNPPPLRINDPNL
;
A
#
# COMPACT_ATOMS: atom_id res chain seq x y z
N MET A 1 6.25 -10.31 1.34
CA MET A 1 6.07 -11.15 0.13
C MET A 1 4.57 -11.33 -0.11
N ALA A 2 4.14 -11.51 -1.37
CA ALA A 2 2.74 -11.78 -1.69
C ALA A 2 2.32 -13.20 -1.23
N PRO A 3 1.03 -13.45 -0.93
CA PRO A 3 0.53 -14.72 -0.40
C PRO A 3 0.97 -15.95 -1.19
N GLU A 4 0.82 -15.90 -2.52
CA GLU A 4 1.17 -16.99 -3.43
C GLU A 4 2.67 -17.33 -3.43
N VAL A 5 3.51 -16.36 -3.07
CA VAL A 5 4.96 -16.58 -2.94
C VAL A 5 5.27 -17.20 -1.57
N LEU A 6 4.57 -16.77 -0.52
CA LEU A 6 4.71 -17.34 0.82
C LEU A 6 4.27 -18.81 0.86
N GLU A 7 3.22 -19.18 0.12
CA GLU A 7 2.75 -20.57 0.01
C GLU A 7 3.56 -21.42 -0.96
N GLY A 8 4.49 -20.83 -1.72
CA GLY A 8 5.21 -21.53 -2.79
C GLY A 8 4.32 -21.94 -3.97
N ALA A 9 3.13 -21.37 -4.09
CA ALA A 9 2.13 -21.64 -5.12
C ALA A 9 2.20 -20.67 -6.31
N ILE A 10 3.38 -20.09 -6.54
CA ILE A 10 3.61 -19.09 -7.58
C ILE A 10 3.53 -19.69 -8.99
N ASN A 11 2.82 -19.00 -9.89
CA ASN A 11 2.91 -19.25 -11.33
C ASN A 11 4.10 -18.48 -11.93
N PHE A 12 4.93 -19.13 -12.72
CA PHE A 12 6.12 -18.53 -13.35
C PHE A 12 5.79 -17.85 -14.68
N SER A 13 4.72 -17.08 -14.71
CA SER A 13 4.33 -16.27 -15.86
C SER A 13 4.69 -14.80 -15.64
N ARG A 14 4.85 -14.05 -16.74
CA ARG A 14 5.07 -12.60 -16.67
C ARG A 14 3.96 -11.91 -15.87
N ASP A 15 2.71 -12.27 -16.12
CA ASP A 15 1.56 -11.62 -15.50
C ASP A 15 1.53 -11.87 -13.99
N ALA A 16 1.87 -13.09 -13.55
CA ALA A 16 1.96 -13.42 -12.12
C ALA A 16 3.00 -12.55 -11.40
N PHE A 17 4.19 -12.34 -11.99
CA PHE A 17 5.19 -11.44 -11.40
C PHE A 17 4.68 -9.99 -11.29
N LEU A 18 3.97 -9.50 -12.31
CA LEU A 18 3.36 -8.17 -12.24
C LEU A 18 2.34 -8.08 -11.08
N ARG A 19 1.56 -9.13 -10.81
CA ARG A 19 0.63 -9.16 -9.67
C ARG A 19 1.33 -9.19 -8.32
N ILE A 20 2.48 -9.86 -8.23
CA ILE A 20 3.31 -9.89 -7.02
C ILE A 20 3.88 -8.50 -6.74
N ASP A 21 4.36 -7.81 -7.77
CA ASP A 21 4.86 -6.44 -7.65
C ASP A 21 3.77 -5.48 -7.18
N MET A 22 2.52 -5.66 -7.66
CA MET A 22 1.39 -4.83 -7.23
C MET A 22 1.03 -5.04 -5.75
N TYR A 23 1.16 -6.27 -5.24
CA TYR A 23 1.03 -6.52 -3.80
C TYR A 23 2.09 -5.77 -2.99
N ALA A 24 3.36 -5.89 -3.40
CA ALA A 24 4.46 -5.19 -2.73
C ALA A 24 4.30 -3.66 -2.81
N PHE A 25 3.85 -3.15 -3.95
CA PHE A 25 3.55 -1.74 -4.15
C PHE A 25 2.48 -1.24 -3.18
N GLY A 26 1.41 -2.01 -2.95
CA GLY A 26 0.38 -1.65 -1.97
C GLY A 26 0.94 -1.44 -0.56
N LEU A 27 1.88 -2.30 -0.13
CA LEU A 27 2.56 -2.16 1.17
C LEU A 27 3.45 -0.91 1.22
N VAL A 28 4.22 -0.63 0.17
CA VAL A 28 5.05 0.57 0.10
C VAL A 28 4.19 1.84 0.11
N LEU A 29 3.04 1.83 -0.57
CA LEU A 29 2.11 2.94 -0.55
C LEU A 29 1.55 3.20 0.86
N TRP A 30 1.38 2.15 1.67
CA TRP A 30 1.00 2.26 3.08
C TRP A 30 2.10 2.90 3.91
N GLU A 31 3.35 2.51 3.70
CA GLU A 31 4.50 3.15 4.35
C GLU A 31 4.59 4.64 4.01
N LEU A 32 4.33 5.01 2.76
CA LEU A 32 4.30 6.42 2.34
C LEU A 32 3.13 7.17 3.01
N ALA A 33 1.94 6.58 3.03
CA ALA A 33 0.76 7.17 3.66
C ALA A 33 0.96 7.36 5.18
N SER A 34 1.63 6.42 5.85
CA SER A 34 1.91 6.49 7.30
C SER A 34 2.81 7.66 7.68
N ARG A 35 3.59 8.19 6.73
CA ARG A 35 4.45 9.37 6.89
C ARG A 35 3.80 10.67 6.41
N CYS A 36 2.57 10.62 5.91
CA CYS A 36 1.88 11.79 5.39
C CYS A 36 1.46 12.73 6.54
N THR A 37 1.85 14.00 6.46
CA THR A 37 1.52 15.04 7.45
C THR A 37 0.22 15.77 7.17
N ALA A 38 -0.56 15.33 6.17
CA ALA A 38 -1.77 16.03 5.71
C ALA A 38 -2.94 15.93 6.70
N VAL A 39 -2.97 14.89 7.53
CA VAL A 39 -4.08 14.63 8.47
C VAL A 39 -3.67 14.88 9.91
N GLU A 40 -2.57 14.25 10.33
CA GLU A 40 -2.05 14.32 11.69
C GLU A 40 -0.52 14.25 11.67
N THR A 41 0.12 14.56 12.79
CA THR A 41 1.55 14.32 12.93
C THR A 41 1.81 12.81 12.91
N PRO A 42 2.63 12.30 11.97
CA PRO A 42 2.96 10.89 11.91
C PRO A 42 3.61 10.39 13.22
N SER A 43 3.30 9.15 13.60
CA SER A 43 3.96 8.43 14.71
C SER A 43 5.42 8.11 14.37
N GLU A 44 6.09 7.23 15.11
CA GLU A 44 7.34 6.65 14.61
C GLU A 44 7.08 5.83 13.33
N TYR A 45 8.09 5.74 12.48
CA TYR A 45 8.03 4.91 11.27
C TYR A 45 8.03 3.44 11.66
N GLN A 46 7.24 2.65 10.93
CA GLN A 46 7.12 1.21 11.12
C GLN A 46 7.05 0.53 9.75
N LEU A 47 7.59 -0.68 9.67
CA LEU A 47 7.49 -1.54 8.51
C LEU A 47 6.08 -2.15 8.40
N PRO A 48 5.64 -2.55 7.19
CA PRO A 48 4.41 -3.32 7.03
C PRO A 48 4.48 -4.60 7.87
N PHE A 49 3.42 -4.87 8.63
CA PHE A 49 3.29 -6.02 9.54
C PHE A 49 4.17 -5.99 10.80
N GLU A 50 4.93 -4.92 11.06
CA GLU A 50 5.85 -4.87 12.21
C GLU A 50 5.12 -5.05 13.56
N GLU A 51 3.90 -4.54 13.69
CA GLU A 51 3.09 -4.67 14.91
C GLU A 51 2.64 -6.12 15.14
N GLU A 52 2.35 -6.85 14.07
CA GLU A 52 1.79 -8.20 14.11
C GLU A 52 2.87 -9.29 14.25
N VAL A 53 4.02 -9.12 13.59
CA VAL A 53 5.06 -10.16 13.51
C VAL A 53 6.45 -9.70 13.95
N GLY A 54 6.61 -8.43 14.32
CA GLY A 54 7.88 -7.85 14.76
C GLY A 54 8.86 -7.54 13.61
N LEU A 55 10.06 -7.10 13.98
CA LEU A 55 11.11 -6.65 13.03
C LEU A 55 11.80 -7.78 12.26
N HIS A 56 11.80 -9.00 12.81
CA HIS A 56 12.52 -10.13 12.26
C HIS A 56 11.60 -11.35 12.13
N PRO A 57 10.54 -11.26 11.31
CA PRO A 57 9.58 -12.34 11.17
C PRO A 57 10.20 -13.54 10.46
N THR A 58 9.83 -14.74 10.90
CA THR A 58 10.13 -15.97 10.17
C THR A 58 9.19 -16.15 8.97
N LEU A 59 9.48 -17.10 8.09
CA LEU A 59 8.56 -17.45 7.00
C LEU A 59 7.20 -17.92 7.53
N GLU A 60 7.21 -18.69 8.63
CA GLU A 60 6.01 -19.24 9.27
C GLU A 60 5.13 -18.12 9.86
N ASP A 61 5.73 -17.12 10.50
CA ASP A 61 5.01 -15.94 11.01
C ASP A 61 4.31 -15.18 9.88
N MET A 62 5.02 -14.99 8.76
CA MET A 62 4.46 -14.30 7.58
C MET A 62 3.35 -15.12 6.92
N GLN A 63 3.48 -16.45 6.82
CA GLN A 63 2.42 -17.32 6.31
C GLN A 63 1.18 -17.24 7.20
N GLU A 64 1.35 -17.38 8.52
CA GLU A 64 0.25 -17.29 9.47
C GLU A 64 -0.49 -15.94 9.38
N SER A 65 0.25 -14.83 9.34
CA SER A 65 -0.34 -13.49 9.26
C SER A 65 -0.99 -13.21 7.90
N VAL A 66 -0.22 -13.32 6.80
CA VAL A 66 -0.63 -12.83 5.47
C VAL A 66 -1.54 -13.81 4.74
N VAL A 67 -1.29 -15.11 4.88
CA VAL A 67 -1.98 -16.17 4.14
C VAL A 67 -3.17 -16.68 4.94
N HIS A 68 -2.93 -17.18 6.16
CA HIS A 68 -3.96 -17.87 6.94
C HIS A 68 -4.94 -16.90 7.59
N LYS A 69 -4.43 -15.88 8.30
CA LYS A 69 -5.27 -14.84 8.91
C LYS A 69 -5.70 -13.76 7.93
N LYS A 70 -5.10 -13.71 6.74
CA LYS A 70 -5.33 -12.68 5.71
C LYS A 70 -5.19 -11.25 6.26
N GLN A 71 -4.29 -11.07 7.22
CA GLN A 71 -4.01 -9.76 7.81
C GLN A 71 -3.38 -8.85 6.76
N ARG A 72 -3.59 -7.54 6.93
CA ARG A 72 -3.02 -6.46 6.13
C ARG A 72 -2.67 -5.30 7.06
N PRO A 73 -1.71 -4.43 6.69
CA PRO A 73 -1.36 -3.28 7.51
C PRO A 73 -2.60 -2.41 7.79
N VAL A 74 -2.74 -1.97 9.04
CA VAL A 74 -3.94 -1.25 9.49
C VAL A 74 -4.05 0.11 8.79
N LEU A 75 -5.20 0.37 8.19
CA LEU A 75 -5.55 1.67 7.64
C LEU A 75 -6.25 2.52 8.70
N ARG A 76 -5.65 3.67 9.05
CA ARG A 76 -6.18 4.55 10.08
C ARG A 76 -7.50 5.18 9.66
N ASN A 77 -8.46 5.27 10.57
CA ASN A 77 -9.75 5.93 10.34
C ASN A 77 -9.60 7.40 9.90
N SER A 78 -8.56 8.07 10.39
CA SER A 78 -8.21 9.43 10.01
C SER A 78 -7.85 9.54 8.52
N TRP A 79 -7.21 8.52 7.92
CA TRP A 79 -6.91 8.48 6.49
C TRP A 79 -8.16 8.25 5.65
N LYS A 80 -9.02 7.32 6.07
CA LYS A 80 -10.30 7.03 5.39
C LYS A 80 -11.27 8.22 5.40
N SER A 81 -11.08 9.16 6.31
CA SER A 81 -11.89 10.39 6.40
C SER A 81 -11.30 11.57 5.60
N HIS A 82 -10.05 11.48 5.14
CA HIS A 82 -9.38 12.57 4.42
C HIS A 82 -9.65 12.46 2.91
N PRO A 83 -10.17 13.52 2.25
CA PRO A 83 -10.55 13.50 0.83
C PRO A 83 -9.42 13.06 -0.11
N GLY A 84 -8.17 13.36 0.26
CA GLY A 84 -6.97 12.97 -0.47
C GLY A 84 -6.58 11.50 -0.27
N LEU A 85 -6.63 11.02 0.98
CA LEU A 85 -6.02 9.74 1.38
C LEU A 85 -6.99 8.57 1.26
N VAL A 86 -8.30 8.81 1.27
CA VAL A 86 -9.30 7.75 1.09
C VAL A 86 -9.08 7.00 -0.23
N VAL A 87 -8.79 7.71 -1.32
CA VAL A 87 -8.48 7.10 -2.62
C VAL A 87 -7.22 6.25 -2.56
N LEU A 88 -6.20 6.67 -1.78
CA LEU A 88 -5.00 5.87 -1.56
C LEU A 88 -5.31 4.63 -0.71
N CYS A 89 -6.19 4.74 0.29
CA CYS A 89 -6.66 3.62 1.10
C CYS A 89 -7.30 2.53 0.23
N ASP A 90 -8.25 2.91 -0.61
CA ASP A 90 -8.92 1.98 -1.52
C ASP A 90 -7.91 1.36 -2.51
N THR A 91 -6.98 2.18 -3.01
CA THR A 91 -5.92 1.71 -3.91
C THR A 91 -5.02 0.68 -3.22
N MET A 92 -4.65 0.88 -1.95
CA MET A 92 -3.85 -0.08 -1.19
C MET A 92 -4.62 -1.38 -0.97
N GLU A 93 -5.90 -1.28 -0.56
CA GLU A 93 -6.78 -2.43 -0.36
C GLU A 93 -6.89 -3.31 -1.60
N GLU A 94 -7.05 -2.70 -2.78
CA GLU A 94 -7.11 -3.40 -4.06
C GLU A 94 -5.72 -3.88 -4.56
N CYS A 95 -4.62 -3.20 -4.21
CA CYS A 95 -3.27 -3.62 -4.61
C CYS A 95 -2.81 -4.88 -3.87
N TRP A 96 -3.13 -4.98 -2.57
CA TRP A 96 -2.70 -6.10 -1.72
C TRP A 96 -3.76 -7.20 -1.57
N ASP A 97 -4.72 -7.27 -2.49
CA ASP A 97 -5.74 -8.32 -2.46
C ASP A 97 -5.10 -9.70 -2.38
N HIS A 98 -5.73 -10.59 -1.62
CA HIS A 98 -5.28 -11.96 -1.51
C HIS A 98 -5.34 -12.68 -2.85
N ASP A 99 -6.39 -12.44 -3.65
CA ASP A 99 -6.49 -12.94 -5.02
C ASP A 99 -5.62 -12.08 -5.96
N ALA A 100 -4.62 -12.70 -6.57
CA ALA A 100 -3.71 -12.05 -7.50
C ALA A 100 -4.42 -11.46 -8.73
N GLU A 101 -5.50 -12.06 -9.19
CA GLU A 101 -6.24 -11.59 -10.37
C GLU A 101 -7.12 -10.38 -10.08
N ALA A 102 -7.54 -10.21 -8.81
CA ALA A 102 -8.30 -9.05 -8.35
C ALA A 102 -7.43 -7.79 -8.20
N ARG A 103 -6.09 -7.94 -8.18
CA ARG A 103 -5.20 -6.80 -7.94
C ARG A 103 -5.23 -5.79 -9.08
N LEU A 104 -5.07 -4.53 -8.72
CA LEU A 104 -4.90 -3.45 -9.70
C LEU A 104 -3.67 -3.65 -10.57
N SER A 105 -3.71 -3.09 -11.79
CA SER A 105 -2.52 -2.95 -12.63
C SER A 105 -1.84 -1.60 -12.39
N ALA A 106 -0.53 -1.52 -12.63
CA ALA A 106 0.20 -0.27 -12.47
C ALA A 106 -0.40 0.91 -13.28
N PRO A 107 -0.82 0.75 -14.55
CA PRO A 107 -1.51 1.82 -15.28
C PRO A 107 -2.81 2.28 -14.61
N CYS A 108 -3.58 1.36 -14.02
CA CYS A 108 -4.80 1.71 -13.31
C CYS A 108 -4.52 2.56 -12.06
N VAL A 109 -3.51 2.16 -11.29
CA VAL A 109 -3.04 2.95 -10.12
C VAL A 109 -2.54 4.33 -10.55
N MET A 110 -1.72 4.40 -11.61
CA MET A 110 -1.20 5.67 -12.11
C MET A 110 -2.33 6.63 -12.50
N GLU A 111 -3.34 6.16 -13.23
CA GLU A 111 -4.47 7.01 -13.62
C GLU A 111 -5.27 7.47 -12.39
N ARG A 112 -5.48 6.59 -11.41
CA ARG A 112 -6.21 6.92 -10.18
C ARG A 112 -5.48 8.01 -9.38
N ILE A 113 -4.16 7.88 -9.21
CA ILE A 113 -3.33 8.89 -8.54
C ILE A 113 -3.31 10.20 -9.32
N ALA A 114 -3.15 10.14 -10.65
CA ALA A 114 -3.13 11.33 -11.50
C ALA A 114 -4.47 12.09 -11.46
N SER A 115 -5.60 11.36 -11.47
CA SER A 115 -6.93 11.93 -11.30
C SER A 115 -7.06 12.65 -9.96
N GLN A 116 -6.61 12.02 -8.89
CA GLN A 116 -6.66 12.59 -7.55
C GLN A 116 -5.81 13.86 -7.41
N ALA A 117 -4.62 13.89 -8.03
CA ALA A 117 -3.76 15.07 -8.06
C ALA A 117 -4.38 16.25 -8.82
N ARG A 118 -5.20 15.99 -9.84
CA ARG A 118 -5.94 17.05 -10.57
C ARG A 118 -7.07 17.64 -9.74
N LEU A 119 -7.73 16.83 -8.91
CA LEU A 119 -8.83 17.26 -8.05
C LEU A 119 -8.35 18.03 -6.82
N ASN A 120 -7.16 17.68 -6.31
CA ASN A 120 -6.50 18.36 -5.20
C ASN A 120 -5.15 18.93 -5.64
N PRO A 121 -5.14 20.00 -6.45
CA PRO A 121 -3.88 20.63 -6.85
C PRO A 121 -3.13 21.05 -5.58
N PRO A 122 -1.80 20.84 -5.51
CA PRO A 122 -1.03 21.36 -4.40
C PRO A 122 -1.27 22.87 -4.29
N PRO A 123 -1.37 23.44 -3.07
CA PRO A 123 -1.46 24.88 -2.93
C PRO A 123 -0.27 25.49 -3.69
N LEU A 124 -0.55 26.45 -4.57
CA LEU A 124 0.47 27.20 -5.30
C LEU A 124 1.52 27.64 -4.27
N ARG A 125 2.74 27.09 -4.36
CA ARG A 125 3.87 27.55 -3.54
C ARG A 125 4.27 28.92 -4.06
N ILE A 126 3.54 29.96 -3.67
CA ILE A 126 3.83 31.37 -4.01
C ILE A 126 5.14 31.85 -3.33
N ASN A 127 5.73 31.05 -2.44
CA ASN A 127 6.95 31.40 -1.71
C ASN A 127 8.11 30.42 -1.98
N ASP A 128 8.42 30.14 -3.24
CA ASP A 128 9.75 29.61 -3.58
C ASP A 128 10.63 30.81 -4.01
N PRO A 129 11.51 31.34 -3.15
CA PRO A 129 12.35 32.50 -3.47
C PRO A 129 13.51 32.18 -4.44
N ASN A 130 13.53 30.98 -5.04
CA ASN A 130 14.59 30.51 -5.94
C ASN A 130 14.09 30.11 -7.34
N LEU A 131 12.97 30.68 -7.80
CA LEU A 131 12.62 30.77 -9.23
C LEU A 131 12.72 32.20 -9.73
#